data_AF-A0A8H4AQT6-F1
#
_entry.id   AF-A0A8H4AQT6-F1
#
_cell.length_a   1.000
_cell.length_b   1.000
_cell.length_c   1.000
_cell.angle_alpha   90.00
_cell.angle_beta   90.00
_cell.angle_gamma   90.00
#
_symmetry.space_group_name_H-M   'P 1'
#
loop_
_entity.id
_entity.type
_entity.pdbx_description
1 polymer ?
#
loop_
_entity_poly.entity_id
_entity_poly.type
_entity_poly.pdbx_seq_one_letter_code
_entity_poly.pdbx_strand_id
1 'polypeptide(L)'
;MSIKTFIFDGCKKESKTILGLLEFFGINQSVDVKLNNFDDIDTISQRVIDEYNLDCKLSDMRLYASLMLDSHNSSGIQAFYYFGFIFDDLMIFKGIDYIDVIKGLEGRENNLPPLVSEILSIYMKHWKKDFKNKYSLLRTELITWVATVNQQLQASFNQNEYFVFKLKCHGSYLALIMMFLVRDVNCTYLEYRTLQTTFEMLMFYTNELASCLQEKDAGELTSVDKLFMTNDFSRISEYCVKQIYKTMKEFEGKCNLMVSLEFLRVCKNTVFIHLASDRYEKFFFEKDLS
;
A
#
# COMPACT_ATOMS: atom_id res chain seq x y z
N MET A 1 1.65 -18.73 12.13
CA MET A 1 0.41 -18.07 11.64
C MET A 1 -0.42 -17.72 12.85
N SER A 2 -0.97 -16.50 12.89
CA SER A 2 -1.84 -16.04 13.97
C SER A 2 -3.10 -15.43 13.38
N ILE A 3 -4.27 -15.70 13.95
CA ILE A 3 -5.50 -15.02 13.58
C ILE A 3 -5.66 -13.82 14.50
N LYS A 4 -5.84 -12.64 13.92
CA LYS A 4 -6.14 -11.40 14.63
C LYS A 4 -7.54 -10.93 14.25
N THR A 5 -8.34 -10.57 15.23
CA THR A 5 -9.67 -10.00 15.02
C THR A 5 -9.60 -8.49 15.19
N PHE A 6 -10.09 -7.76 14.21
CA PHE A 6 -10.18 -6.30 14.22
C PHE A 6 -11.64 -5.88 14.38
N ILE A 7 -11.92 -5.00 15.34
CA ILE A 7 -13.26 -4.47 15.62
C ILE A 7 -13.33 -3.00 15.26
N PHE A 8 -14.39 -2.63 14.54
CA PHE A 8 -14.69 -1.26 14.19
C PHE A 8 -15.11 -0.43 15.40
N ASP A 9 -14.50 0.73 15.56
CA ASP A 9 -14.85 1.72 16.57
C ASP A 9 -15.98 2.63 16.10
N GLY A 10 -17.16 2.39 16.66
CA GLY A 10 -18.35 3.18 16.42
C GLY A 10 -18.45 4.47 17.25
N CYS A 11 -17.47 4.78 18.11
CA CYS A 11 -17.60 5.88 19.08
C CYS A 11 -17.28 7.27 18.50
N LYS A 12 -16.64 7.34 17.34
CA LYS A 12 -16.25 8.61 16.71
C LYS A 12 -17.43 9.21 15.94
N LYS A 13 -17.47 10.53 15.85
CA LYS A 13 -18.54 11.27 15.15
C LYS A 13 -18.64 10.85 13.68
N GLU A 14 -17.50 10.59 13.06
CA GLU A 14 -17.34 10.20 11.65
C GLU A 14 -17.60 8.70 11.40
N SER A 15 -17.77 7.90 12.46
CA SER A 15 -17.99 6.45 12.33
C SER A 15 -19.22 6.11 11.48
N LYS A 16 -20.25 6.96 11.45
CA LYS A 16 -21.41 6.74 10.56
C LYS A 16 -21.03 6.84 9.07
N THR A 17 -20.24 7.85 8.72
CA THR A 17 -19.77 8.08 7.35
C THR A 17 -18.85 6.95 6.90
N ILE A 18 -17.94 6.53 7.79
CA ILE A 18 -17.01 5.43 7.52
C ILE A 18 -17.75 4.09 7.47
N LEU A 19 -18.73 3.86 8.35
CA LEU A 19 -19.53 2.63 8.30
C LEU A 19 -20.25 2.48 6.96
N GLY A 20 -20.80 3.55 6.39
CA GLY A 20 -21.37 3.52 5.04
C GLY A 20 -20.35 3.12 3.97
N LEU A 21 -19.09 3.58 4.09
CA LEU A 21 -18.00 3.18 3.20
C LEU A 21 -17.67 1.69 3.35
N LEU A 22 -17.63 1.20 4.59
CA LEU A 22 -17.38 -0.21 4.89
C LEU A 22 -18.49 -1.11 4.31
N GLU A 23 -19.75 -0.72 4.48
CA GLU A 23 -20.91 -1.41 3.91
C GLU A 23 -20.83 -1.47 2.37
N PHE A 24 -20.42 -0.37 1.72
CA PHE A 24 -20.21 -0.33 0.27
C PHE A 24 -19.19 -1.37 -0.22
N PHE A 25 -18.09 -1.58 0.53
CA PHE A 25 -17.08 -2.60 0.21
C PHE A 25 -17.39 -3.99 0.80
N GLY A 26 -18.52 -4.15 1.51
CA GLY A 26 -18.86 -5.38 2.22
C GLY A 26 -17.83 -5.75 3.30
N ILE A 27 -17.27 -4.76 4.00
CA ILE A 27 -16.38 -4.94 5.14
C ILE A 27 -17.25 -5.00 6.40
N ASN A 28 -17.13 -6.08 7.15
CA ASN A 28 -17.87 -6.26 8.40
C ASN A 28 -17.28 -5.37 9.51
N GLN A 29 -18.09 -5.05 10.52
CA GLN A 29 -17.62 -4.35 11.72
C GLN A 29 -16.63 -5.19 12.55
N SER A 30 -16.55 -6.49 12.31
CA SER A 30 -15.53 -7.39 12.85
C SER A 30 -14.86 -8.13 11.70
N VAL A 31 -13.54 -8.03 11.57
CA VAL A 31 -12.76 -8.64 10.49
C VAL A 31 -11.69 -9.53 11.09
N ASP A 32 -11.73 -10.82 10.76
CA ASP A 32 -10.66 -11.76 11.11
C ASP A 32 -9.61 -11.76 10.01
N VAL A 33 -8.36 -11.52 10.40
CA VAL A 33 -7.21 -11.51 9.51
C VAL A 33 -6.24 -12.58 9.94
N LYS A 34 -5.89 -13.46 9.01
CA LYS A 34 -4.85 -14.46 9.21
C LYS A 34 -3.49 -13.84 8.88
N LEU A 35 -2.72 -13.50 9.90
CA LEU A 35 -1.36 -12.99 9.72
C LEU A 35 -0.37 -14.11 9.45
N ASN A 36 0.46 -13.88 8.44
CA ASN A 36 1.58 -14.74 8.08
C ASN A 36 2.89 -14.17 8.64
N ASN A 37 3.82 -15.07 8.92
CA ASN A 37 5.18 -14.76 9.33
C ASN A 37 6.10 -15.66 8.50
N PHE A 38 7.13 -15.06 7.91
CA PHE A 38 8.24 -15.75 7.29
C PHE A 38 9.51 -15.30 8.01
N ASP A 39 10.04 -16.16 8.87
CA ASP A 39 11.06 -15.76 9.86
C ASP A 39 12.29 -15.09 9.23
N ASP A 40 12.74 -15.55 8.05
CA ASP A 40 13.88 -14.94 7.36
C ASP A 40 13.59 -13.54 6.84
N ILE A 41 12.42 -13.32 6.23
CA ILE A 41 11.95 -11.98 5.81
C ILE A 41 11.76 -11.09 7.03
N ASP A 42 11.00 -11.55 8.02
CA ASP A 42 10.62 -10.73 9.17
C ASP A 42 11.85 -10.33 10.00
N THR A 43 12.80 -11.25 10.18
CA THR A 43 14.05 -10.98 10.92
C THR A 43 14.92 -9.96 10.19
N ILE A 44 15.12 -10.09 8.88
CA ILE A 44 15.97 -9.15 8.14
C ILE A 44 15.31 -7.76 8.05
N SER A 45 14.00 -7.72 7.88
CA SER A 45 13.25 -6.48 7.81
C SER A 45 13.27 -5.73 9.11
N GLN A 46 13.10 -6.41 10.25
CA GLN A 46 13.22 -5.76 11.56
C GLN A 46 14.64 -5.21 11.78
N ARG A 47 15.68 -5.98 11.42
CA ARG A 47 17.08 -5.50 11.50
C ARG A 47 17.29 -4.21 10.70
N VAL A 48 16.74 -4.12 9.48
CA VAL A 48 16.85 -2.91 8.65
C VAL A 48 16.08 -1.75 9.24
N ILE A 49 14.86 -1.99 9.73
CA ILE A 49 14.05 -0.97 10.40
C ILE A 49 14.82 -0.37 11.58
N ASP A 50 15.41 -1.24 12.41
CA ASP A 50 16.13 -0.84 13.62
C ASP A 50 17.46 -0.13 13.28
N GLU A 51 18.26 -0.66 12.36
CA GLU A 51 19.57 -0.10 11.98
C GLU A 51 19.43 1.30 11.35
N TYR A 52 18.41 1.49 10.53
CA TYR A 52 18.19 2.76 9.82
C TYR A 52 17.19 3.67 10.53
N ASN A 53 16.57 3.23 11.62
CA ASN A 53 15.50 3.96 12.32
C ASN A 53 14.41 4.41 11.33
N LEU A 54 13.78 3.44 10.67
CA LEU A 54 12.67 3.66 9.72
C LEU A 54 11.35 3.90 10.48
N ASP A 55 10.44 4.69 9.91
CA ASP A 55 9.14 5.03 10.53
C ASP A 55 8.04 3.99 10.23
N CYS A 56 8.42 2.84 9.68
CA CYS A 56 7.51 1.73 9.39
C CYS A 56 7.58 0.63 10.47
N LYS A 57 6.44 0.02 10.78
CA LYS A 57 6.34 -1.08 11.74
C LYS A 57 6.13 -2.41 11.03
N LEU A 58 6.81 -3.45 11.51
CA LEU A 58 6.68 -4.81 10.98
C LEU A 58 5.24 -5.33 11.07
N SER A 59 4.51 -5.00 12.13
CA SER A 59 3.10 -5.38 12.32
C SER A 59 2.19 -4.85 11.21
N ASP A 60 2.39 -3.60 10.79
CA ASP A 60 1.61 -3.00 9.70
C ASP A 60 1.93 -3.71 8.40
N MET A 61 3.22 -3.89 8.07
CA MET A 61 3.61 -4.60 6.84
C MET A 61 3.05 -6.03 6.80
N ARG A 62 3.04 -6.75 7.94
CA ARG A 62 2.39 -8.06 8.06
C ARG A 62 0.90 -7.97 7.73
N LEU A 63 0.20 -6.98 8.27
CA LEU A 63 -1.22 -6.75 8.00
C LEU A 63 -1.47 -6.49 6.51
N TYR A 64 -0.73 -5.55 5.91
CA TYR A 64 -0.78 -5.23 4.48
C TYR A 64 -0.60 -6.47 3.61
N ALA A 65 0.48 -7.22 3.85
CA ALA A 65 0.80 -8.39 3.06
C ALA A 65 -0.23 -9.52 3.22
N SER A 66 -0.81 -9.67 4.41
CA SER A 66 -1.69 -10.80 4.76
C SER A 66 -3.10 -10.72 4.15
N LEU A 67 -3.48 -9.59 3.55
CA LEU A 67 -4.85 -9.39 3.05
C LEU A 67 -5.05 -9.80 1.59
N MET A 68 -3.97 -10.01 0.84
CA MET A 68 -4.05 -10.80 -0.39
C MET A 68 -4.26 -12.27 0.01
N LEU A 69 -5.38 -12.91 -0.38
CA LEU A 69 -5.68 -14.27 0.10
C LEU A 69 -4.61 -15.33 -0.21
N ASP A 70 -3.77 -15.11 -1.23
CA ASP A 70 -2.69 -16.04 -1.56
C ASP A 70 -1.41 -15.78 -0.76
N SER A 71 -1.35 -14.68 0.00
CA SER A 71 -0.23 -14.36 0.89
C SER A 71 0.01 -15.44 1.94
N HIS A 72 -1.05 -16.17 2.33
CA HIS A 72 -0.96 -17.22 3.34
C HIS A 72 -0.03 -18.36 2.96
N ASN A 73 0.21 -18.54 1.67
CA ASN A 73 1.11 -19.56 1.15
C ASN A 73 2.25 -18.96 0.31
N SER A 74 2.38 -17.63 0.27
CA SER A 74 3.37 -16.95 -0.58
C SER A 74 4.24 -15.98 0.21
N SER A 75 5.46 -16.43 0.47
CA SER A 75 6.54 -15.60 0.97
C SER A 75 6.95 -14.50 -0.02
N GLY A 76 6.74 -14.72 -1.32
CA GLY A 76 7.00 -13.74 -2.37
C GLY A 76 6.06 -12.54 -2.29
N ILE A 77 4.77 -12.76 -1.96
CA ILE A 77 3.83 -11.66 -1.70
C ILE A 77 4.28 -10.85 -0.48
N GLN A 78 4.70 -11.51 0.60
CA GLN A 78 5.22 -10.83 1.80
C GLN A 78 6.43 -9.95 1.46
N ALA A 79 7.45 -10.53 0.84
CA ALA A 79 8.67 -9.83 0.44
C ALA A 79 8.39 -8.64 -0.48
N PHE A 80 7.37 -8.76 -1.35
CA PHE A 80 7.00 -7.68 -2.26
C PHE A 80 6.44 -6.46 -1.52
N TYR A 81 5.48 -6.68 -0.62
CA TYR A 81 4.92 -5.60 0.19
C TYR A 81 6.01 -4.96 1.04
N TYR A 82 6.85 -5.78 1.66
CA TYR A 82 7.93 -5.29 2.53
C TYR A 82 8.96 -4.46 1.77
N PHE A 83 9.30 -4.85 0.54
CA PHE A 83 10.16 -4.05 -0.33
C PHE A 83 9.57 -2.65 -0.56
N GLY A 84 8.28 -2.58 -0.90
CA GLY A 84 7.61 -1.30 -1.14
C GLY A 84 7.67 -0.33 0.04
N PHE A 85 7.54 -0.81 1.28
CA PHE A 85 7.63 0.05 2.46
C PHE A 85 9.08 0.39 2.84
N ILE A 86 9.96 -0.60 2.89
CA ILE A 86 11.33 -0.40 3.39
C ILE A 86 12.17 0.40 2.41
N PHE A 87 12.11 0.08 1.11
CA PHE A 87 12.95 0.77 0.12
C PHE A 87 12.46 2.19 -0.18
N ASP A 88 11.17 2.47 0.00
CA ASP A 88 10.65 3.85 -0.08
C ASP A 88 11.32 4.72 0.98
N ASP A 89 11.27 4.28 2.26
CA ASP A 89 11.88 5.02 3.36
C ASP A 89 13.42 5.11 3.23
N LEU A 90 14.08 4.04 2.81
CA LEU A 90 15.53 4.03 2.62
C LEU A 90 15.99 5.01 1.53
N MET A 91 15.27 5.09 0.41
CA MET A 91 15.61 6.00 -0.69
C MET A 91 15.26 7.45 -0.34
N ILE A 92 14.07 7.70 0.21
CA ILE A 92 13.56 9.05 0.48
C ILE A 92 14.24 9.67 1.71
N PHE A 93 14.33 8.92 2.81
CA PHE A 93 14.74 9.48 4.11
C PHE A 93 16.17 9.13 4.51
N LYS A 94 16.75 8.05 3.95
CA LYS A 94 18.12 7.60 4.30
C LYS A 94 19.11 7.78 3.15
N GLY A 95 18.66 8.27 2.00
CA GLY A 95 19.53 8.63 0.87
C GLY A 95 20.24 7.43 0.23
N ILE A 96 19.65 6.24 0.29
CA ILE A 96 20.16 5.08 -0.46
C ILE A 96 20.06 5.36 -1.96
N ASP A 97 21.17 5.15 -2.68
CA ASP A 97 21.23 5.39 -4.13
C ASP A 97 20.35 4.40 -4.90
N TYR A 98 19.32 4.94 -5.55
CA TYR A 98 18.39 4.21 -6.41
C TYR A 98 19.11 3.43 -7.52
N ILE A 99 20.24 3.92 -8.04
CA ILE A 99 21.03 3.22 -9.06
C ILE A 99 21.61 1.92 -8.47
N ASP A 100 22.09 1.96 -7.24
CA ASP A 100 22.60 0.78 -6.55
C ASP A 100 21.48 -0.20 -6.18
N VAL A 101 20.27 0.30 -5.87
CA VAL A 101 19.07 -0.55 -5.72
C VAL A 101 18.72 -1.25 -7.04
N ILE A 102 18.71 -0.52 -8.17
CA ILE A 102 18.44 -1.08 -9.51
C ILE A 102 19.49 -2.12 -9.87
N LYS A 103 20.78 -1.81 -9.70
CA LYS A 103 21.88 -2.77 -9.91
C LYS A 103 21.69 -4.03 -9.05
N GLY A 104 21.34 -3.86 -7.78
CA GLY A 104 21.05 -4.98 -6.88
C GLY A 104 19.89 -5.85 -7.37
N LEU A 105 18.77 -5.25 -7.78
CA LEU A 105 17.64 -5.96 -8.38
C LEU A 105 18.04 -6.73 -9.64
N GLU A 106 18.94 -6.17 -10.45
CA GLU A 106 19.46 -6.80 -11.66
C GLU A 106 20.51 -7.89 -11.38
N GLY A 107 21.00 -8.01 -10.15
CA GLY A 107 22.10 -8.91 -9.78
C GLY A 107 23.47 -8.41 -10.23
N ARG A 108 23.63 -7.09 -10.41
CA ARG A 108 24.87 -6.42 -10.76
C ARG A 108 25.61 -5.94 -9.51
N GLU A 109 26.92 -5.74 -9.66
CA GLU A 109 27.75 -5.10 -8.64
C GLU A 109 27.17 -3.72 -8.28
N ASN A 110 27.06 -3.45 -6.98
CA ASN A 110 26.42 -2.29 -6.41
C ASN A 110 27.12 -1.93 -5.09
N ASN A 111 26.95 -0.68 -4.66
CA ASN A 111 27.52 -0.18 -3.41
C ASN A 111 26.48 -0.08 -2.29
N LEU A 112 25.42 -0.91 -2.33
CA LEU A 112 24.44 -0.93 -1.25
C LEU A 112 25.13 -1.31 0.06
N PRO A 113 24.74 -0.69 1.19
CA PRO A 113 25.20 -1.14 2.50
C PRO A 113 24.96 -2.65 2.69
N PRO A 114 25.83 -3.36 3.44
CA PRO A 114 25.75 -4.80 3.57
C PRO A 114 24.36 -5.32 3.96
N LEU A 115 23.72 -4.66 4.94
CA LEU A 115 22.39 -5.06 5.40
C LEU A 115 21.30 -4.82 4.33
N VAL A 116 21.40 -3.72 3.58
CA VAL A 116 20.47 -3.39 2.48
C VAL A 116 20.64 -4.36 1.30
N SER A 117 21.87 -4.81 1.05
CA SER A 117 22.16 -5.83 0.04
C SER A 117 21.65 -7.22 0.48
N GLU A 118 21.79 -7.55 1.77
CA GLU A 118 21.30 -8.79 2.39
C GLU A 118 19.78 -8.91 2.27
N ILE A 119 19.03 -7.87 2.68
CA ILE A 119 17.56 -7.86 2.60
C ILE A 119 17.05 -7.98 1.16
N LEU A 120 17.69 -7.28 0.21
CA LEU A 120 17.32 -7.34 -1.20
C LEU A 120 17.50 -8.75 -1.75
N SER A 121 18.61 -9.40 -1.40
CA SER A 121 18.91 -10.77 -1.80
C SER A 121 17.88 -11.77 -1.25
N ILE A 122 17.46 -11.61 0.00
CA ILE A 122 16.41 -12.42 0.62
C ILE A 122 15.09 -12.23 -0.13
N TYR A 123 14.64 -10.99 -0.35
CA TYR A 123 13.39 -10.72 -1.08
C TYR A 123 13.39 -11.34 -2.47
N MET A 124 14.48 -11.15 -3.24
CA MET A 124 14.62 -11.72 -4.57
C MET A 124 14.56 -13.26 -4.56
N LYS A 125 15.11 -13.91 -3.54
CA LYS A 125 15.03 -15.37 -3.37
C LYS A 125 13.57 -15.83 -3.22
N HIS A 126 12.77 -15.15 -2.39
CA HIS A 126 11.35 -15.46 -2.23
C HIS A 126 10.54 -15.20 -3.50
N TRP A 127 10.82 -14.09 -4.18
CA TRP A 127 10.16 -13.78 -5.45
C TRP A 127 10.47 -14.81 -6.54
N LYS A 128 11.74 -15.24 -6.68
CA LYS A 128 12.13 -16.29 -7.64
C LYS A 128 11.43 -17.61 -7.33
N LYS A 129 11.37 -17.99 -6.05
CA LYS A 129 10.74 -19.22 -5.58
C LYS A 129 9.25 -19.24 -5.93
N ASP A 130 8.52 -18.18 -5.62
CA ASP A 130 7.06 -18.17 -5.70
C ASP A 130 6.57 -17.81 -7.11
N PHE A 131 7.20 -16.84 -7.78
CA PHE A 131 6.72 -16.34 -9.08
C PHE A 131 7.35 -17.03 -10.29
N LYS A 132 8.44 -17.81 -10.11
CA LYS A 132 9.07 -18.60 -11.18
C LYS A 132 9.31 -17.75 -12.44
N ASN A 133 8.68 -18.11 -13.56
CA ASN A 133 8.83 -17.41 -14.85
C ASN A 133 8.26 -15.97 -14.83
N LYS A 134 7.35 -15.65 -13.91
CA LYS A 134 6.79 -14.30 -13.73
C LYS A 134 7.69 -13.37 -12.91
N TYR A 135 8.80 -13.89 -12.35
CA TYR A 135 9.77 -13.12 -11.56
C TYR A 135 10.39 -11.95 -12.34
N SER A 136 10.69 -12.14 -13.63
CA SER A 136 11.28 -11.09 -14.47
C SER A 136 10.36 -9.87 -14.58
N LEU A 137 9.06 -10.11 -14.76
CA LEU A 137 8.04 -9.06 -14.82
C LEU A 137 7.96 -8.32 -13.47
N LEU A 138 7.86 -9.05 -12.36
CA LEU A 138 7.87 -8.44 -11.02
C LEU A 138 9.07 -7.52 -10.81
N ARG A 139 10.27 -8.01 -11.16
CA ARG A 139 11.51 -7.24 -11.03
C ARG A 139 11.47 -5.97 -11.89
N THR A 140 11.01 -6.06 -13.14
CA THR A 140 10.90 -4.90 -14.03
C THR A 140 9.96 -3.82 -13.48
N GLU A 141 8.85 -4.22 -12.87
CA GLU A 141 7.90 -3.29 -12.27
C GLU A 141 8.50 -2.61 -11.02
N LEU A 142 9.24 -3.35 -10.18
CA LEU A 142 9.96 -2.77 -9.05
C LEU A 142 11.05 -1.78 -9.49
N ILE A 143 11.81 -2.09 -10.55
CA ILE A 143 12.79 -1.16 -11.13
C ILE A 143 12.09 0.11 -11.65
N THR A 144 10.96 -0.05 -12.34
CA THR A 144 10.16 1.08 -12.83
C THR A 144 9.69 1.97 -11.68
N TRP A 145 9.23 1.38 -10.58
CA TRP A 145 8.88 2.12 -9.38
C TRP A 145 10.08 2.85 -8.77
N VAL A 146 11.23 2.18 -8.55
CA VAL A 146 12.46 2.79 -8.03
C VAL A 146 12.91 3.98 -8.89
N ALA A 147 12.86 3.84 -10.22
CA ALA A 147 13.19 4.91 -11.15
C ALA A 147 12.21 6.10 -11.05
N THR A 148 10.92 5.82 -10.82
CA THR A 148 9.88 6.85 -10.62
C THR A 148 10.10 7.62 -9.33
N VAL A 149 10.42 6.94 -8.22
CA VAL A 149 10.79 7.58 -6.94
C VAL A 149 12.02 8.46 -7.11
N ASN A 150 13.04 8.01 -7.84
CA ASN A 150 14.19 8.88 -8.11
C ASN A 150 13.83 10.15 -8.91
N GLN A 151 13.00 10.03 -9.94
CA GLN A 151 12.53 11.21 -10.67
C GLN A 151 11.83 12.21 -9.73
N GLN A 152 11.14 11.71 -8.70
CA GLN A 152 10.56 12.54 -7.65
C GLN A 152 11.61 13.34 -6.89
N LEU A 153 12.68 12.68 -6.44
CA LEU A 153 13.74 13.30 -5.64
C LEU A 153 14.51 14.36 -6.42
N GLN A 154 14.57 14.25 -7.75
CA GLN A 154 15.33 15.15 -8.62
C GLN A 154 14.52 16.32 -9.17
N ALA A 155 13.18 16.25 -9.13
CA ALA A 155 12.32 17.23 -9.77
C ALA A 155 11.77 18.28 -8.78
N SER A 156 11.84 19.55 -9.18
CA SER A 156 11.18 20.66 -8.49
C SER A 156 9.76 20.83 -9.01
N PHE A 157 8.76 20.29 -8.30
CA PHE A 157 7.35 20.43 -8.70
C PHE A 157 6.69 21.65 -8.09
N ASN A 158 5.81 22.32 -8.85
CA ASN A 158 4.84 23.23 -8.25
C ASN A 158 3.70 22.44 -7.56
N GLN A 159 2.88 23.10 -6.73
CA GLN A 159 1.84 22.44 -5.92
C GLN A 159 0.83 21.59 -6.74
N ASN A 160 0.49 22.00 -7.97
CA ASN A 160 -0.45 21.26 -8.82
C ASN A 160 0.23 20.04 -9.47
N GLU A 161 1.49 20.16 -9.85
CA GLU A 161 2.30 19.05 -10.36
C GLU A 161 2.59 18.02 -9.26
N TYR A 162 2.80 18.47 -8.03
CA TYR A 162 3.02 17.62 -6.86
C TYR A 162 1.87 16.65 -6.61
N PHE A 163 0.62 17.08 -6.79
CA PHE A 163 -0.58 16.24 -6.63
C PHE A 163 -0.66 15.11 -7.68
N VAL A 164 -0.49 15.46 -8.97
CA VAL A 164 -0.51 14.50 -10.08
C VAL A 164 0.71 13.55 -10.02
N PHE A 165 1.82 14.00 -9.44
CA PHE A 165 3.05 13.23 -9.34
C PHE A 165 3.11 12.33 -8.10
N LYS A 166 2.56 12.74 -6.94
CA LYS A 166 2.36 11.87 -5.76
C LYS A 166 1.55 10.62 -6.12
N LEU A 167 0.53 10.76 -6.97
CA LEU A 167 -0.28 9.63 -7.47
C LEU A 167 0.57 8.57 -8.20
N LYS A 168 1.60 8.99 -8.94
CA LYS A 168 2.50 8.08 -9.68
C LYS A 168 3.58 7.43 -8.82
N CYS A 169 4.00 8.09 -7.74
CA CYS A 169 5.08 7.62 -6.87
C CYS A 169 4.62 6.71 -5.73
N HIS A 170 3.31 6.71 -5.42
CA HIS A 170 2.71 5.93 -4.33
C HIS A 170 2.96 4.41 -4.39
N GLY A 171 3.47 3.90 -5.52
CA GLY A 171 3.74 2.47 -5.73
C GLY A 171 2.50 1.60 -5.66
N SER A 172 1.31 2.15 -5.45
CA SER A 172 0.08 1.38 -5.21
C SER A 172 -0.31 0.50 -6.40
N TYR A 173 0.03 0.92 -7.63
CA TYR A 173 -0.16 0.10 -8.84
C TYR A 173 0.59 -1.25 -8.77
N LEU A 174 1.64 -1.36 -7.96
CA LEU A 174 2.34 -2.61 -7.67
C LEU A 174 1.40 -3.66 -7.04
N ALA A 175 0.44 -3.23 -6.21
CA ALA A 175 -0.58 -4.13 -5.67
C ALA A 175 -1.53 -4.67 -6.75
N LEU A 176 -1.86 -3.85 -7.76
CA LEU A 176 -2.64 -4.30 -8.93
C LEU A 176 -1.85 -5.30 -9.76
N ILE A 177 -0.56 -5.06 -9.98
CA ILE A 177 0.32 -6.00 -10.68
C ILE A 177 0.35 -7.33 -9.95
N MET A 178 0.50 -7.32 -8.63
CA MET A 178 0.47 -8.56 -7.84
C MET A 178 -0.84 -9.32 -7.95
N MET A 179 -1.97 -8.61 -7.95
CA MET A 179 -3.27 -9.21 -8.21
C MET A 179 -3.28 -9.96 -9.55
N PHE A 180 -2.84 -9.32 -10.64
CA PHE A 180 -2.79 -9.96 -11.96
C PHE A 180 -1.80 -11.13 -12.03
N LEU A 181 -0.60 -10.95 -11.47
CA LEU A 181 0.48 -11.94 -11.52
C LEU A 181 0.11 -13.24 -10.80
N VAL A 182 -0.52 -13.12 -9.63
CA VAL A 182 -0.83 -14.25 -8.75
C VAL A 182 -2.10 -14.98 -9.20
N ARG A 183 -3.12 -14.25 -9.66
CA ARG A 183 -4.45 -14.82 -9.96
C ARG A 183 -4.64 -15.28 -11.41
N ASP A 184 -3.62 -15.11 -12.26
CA ASP A 184 -3.66 -15.46 -13.68
C ASP A 184 -4.84 -14.81 -14.42
N VAL A 185 -5.18 -13.58 -14.01
CA VAL A 185 -6.27 -12.81 -14.60
C VAL A 185 -5.76 -12.10 -15.85
N ASN A 186 -6.33 -12.45 -17.00
CA ASN A 186 -6.03 -11.77 -18.25
C ASN A 186 -6.75 -10.42 -18.29
N CYS A 187 -5.95 -9.35 -18.30
CA CYS A 187 -6.39 -7.97 -18.39
C CYS A 187 -5.88 -7.39 -19.71
N THR A 188 -6.76 -6.71 -20.46
CA THR A 188 -6.31 -5.92 -21.61
C THR A 188 -5.56 -4.67 -21.15
N TYR A 189 -4.78 -4.08 -22.04
CA TYR A 189 -4.07 -2.83 -21.75
C TYR A 189 -5.02 -1.68 -21.36
N LEU A 190 -6.18 -1.57 -22.01
CA LEU A 190 -7.17 -0.53 -21.73
C LEU A 190 -7.82 -0.73 -20.34
N GLU A 191 -8.16 -1.97 -20.00
CA GLU A 191 -8.66 -2.33 -18.66
C GLU A 191 -7.59 -1.99 -17.60
N TYR A 192 -6.33 -2.34 -17.84
CA TYR A 192 -5.23 -2.04 -16.92
C TYR A 192 -5.09 -0.53 -16.66
N ARG A 193 -5.10 0.29 -17.71
CA ARG A 193 -4.98 1.76 -17.57
C ARG A 193 -6.17 2.38 -16.86
N THR A 194 -7.36 1.84 -17.09
CA THR A 194 -8.58 2.25 -16.38
C THR A 194 -8.45 1.93 -14.90
N LEU A 195 -8.09 0.69 -14.57
CA LEU A 195 -7.90 0.22 -13.20
C LEU A 195 -6.81 0.97 -12.45
N GLN A 196 -5.67 1.20 -13.11
CA GLN A 196 -4.58 1.97 -12.54
C GLN A 196 -5.06 3.35 -12.10
N THR A 197 -5.73 4.09 -12.99
CA THR A 197 -6.23 5.43 -12.69
C THR A 197 -7.26 5.41 -11.55
N THR A 198 -8.21 4.47 -11.60
CA THR A 198 -9.22 4.29 -10.55
C THR A 198 -8.58 3.97 -9.21
N PHE A 199 -7.56 3.11 -9.18
CA PHE A 199 -6.89 2.71 -7.95
C PHE A 199 -6.04 3.81 -7.36
N GLU A 200 -5.30 4.55 -8.18
CA GLU A 200 -4.52 5.71 -7.74
C GLU A 200 -5.43 6.75 -7.07
N MET A 201 -6.61 7.03 -7.66
CA MET A 201 -7.60 7.92 -7.04
C MET A 201 -8.19 7.36 -5.75
N LEU A 202 -8.56 6.07 -5.73
CA LEU A 202 -9.07 5.40 -4.53
C LEU A 202 -8.04 5.50 -3.38
N MET A 203 -6.80 5.14 -3.67
CA MET A 203 -5.69 5.18 -2.72
C MET A 203 -5.48 6.59 -2.17
N PHE A 204 -5.50 7.60 -3.03
CA PHE A 204 -5.35 9.00 -2.63
C PHE A 204 -6.43 9.41 -1.62
N TYR A 205 -7.71 9.23 -1.94
CA TYR A 205 -8.79 9.64 -1.02
C TYR A 205 -8.88 8.76 0.23
N THR A 206 -8.48 7.50 0.15
CA THR A 206 -8.39 6.62 1.32
C THR A 206 -7.27 7.06 2.25
N ASN A 207 -6.12 7.45 1.69
CA ASN A 207 -4.99 7.97 2.46
C ASN A 207 -5.37 9.29 3.15
N GLU A 208 -5.93 10.26 2.42
CA GLU A 208 -6.35 11.54 3.00
C GLU A 208 -7.43 11.36 4.09
N LEU A 209 -8.34 10.39 3.91
CA LEU A 209 -9.31 10.01 4.95
C LEU A 209 -8.64 9.45 6.20
N ALA A 210 -7.60 8.63 6.05
CA ALA A 210 -6.94 7.93 7.15
C ALA A 210 -5.88 8.80 7.85
N SER A 211 -5.18 9.67 7.12
CA SER A 211 -4.06 10.46 7.64
C SER A 211 -4.47 11.80 8.25
N CYS A 212 -5.64 12.35 7.90
CA CYS A 212 -6.01 13.72 8.30
C CYS A 212 -6.01 14.02 9.81
N LEU A 213 -6.45 13.11 10.67
CA LEU A 213 -6.40 13.34 12.12
C LEU A 213 -4.96 13.28 12.65
N GLN A 214 -4.16 12.34 12.17
CA GLN A 214 -2.74 12.23 12.51
C GLN A 214 -1.95 13.46 12.03
N GLU A 215 -2.13 13.87 10.77
CA GLU A 215 -1.46 15.03 10.19
C GLU A 215 -1.83 16.30 10.95
N LYS A 216 -3.10 16.46 11.33
CA LYS A 216 -3.56 17.57 12.17
C LYS A 216 -2.83 17.61 13.52
N ASP A 217 -2.71 16.47 14.19
CA ASP A 217 -2.02 16.38 15.49
C ASP A 217 -0.52 16.65 15.37
N ALA A 218 0.09 16.39 14.21
CA ALA A 218 1.46 16.76 13.87
C ALA A 218 1.62 18.25 13.45
N GLY A 219 0.53 19.01 13.37
CA GLY A 219 0.54 20.40 12.87
C GLY A 219 0.63 20.53 11.34
N GLU A 220 0.42 19.43 10.63
CA GLU A 220 0.34 19.36 9.17
C GLU A 220 -1.13 19.41 8.70
N LEU A 221 -1.33 19.64 7.40
CA LEU A 221 -2.65 19.64 6.78
C LEU A 221 -2.62 18.76 5.53
N THR A 222 -3.62 17.90 5.41
CA THR A 222 -3.86 17.11 4.21
C THR A 222 -4.13 18.00 3.00
N SER A 223 -4.02 17.42 1.80
CA SER A 223 -4.35 18.12 0.56
C SER A 223 -5.83 18.56 0.56
N VAL A 224 -6.71 17.73 1.10
CA VAL A 224 -8.15 17.99 1.23
C VAL A 224 -8.44 19.04 2.30
N ASP A 225 -7.71 19.04 3.42
CA ASP A 225 -7.80 20.11 4.43
C ASP A 225 -7.46 21.48 3.84
N LYS A 226 -6.37 21.56 3.06
CA LYS A 226 -5.97 22.79 2.38
C LYS A 226 -7.03 23.31 1.42
N LEU A 227 -7.80 22.42 0.80
CA LEU A 227 -8.92 22.79 -0.09
C LEU A 227 -10.11 23.38 0.67
N PHE A 228 -10.35 22.95 1.91
CA PHE A 228 -11.53 23.38 2.68
C PHE A 228 -11.24 24.45 3.74
N MET A 229 -9.98 24.61 4.17
CA MET A 229 -9.56 25.53 5.24
C MET A 229 -10.38 25.37 6.53
N THR A 230 -10.87 24.16 6.82
CA THR A 230 -11.86 23.95 7.89
C THR A 230 -11.32 23.28 9.15
N ASN A 231 -10.18 22.58 9.09
CA ASN A 231 -9.67 21.73 10.19
C ASN A 231 -10.74 20.77 10.75
N ASP A 232 -11.74 20.44 9.92
CA ASP A 232 -12.95 19.72 10.26
C ASP A 232 -12.93 18.36 9.58
N PHE A 233 -12.50 17.36 10.36
CA PHE A 233 -12.39 15.99 9.90
C PHE A 233 -13.72 15.42 9.40
N SER A 234 -14.86 15.83 9.97
CA SER A 234 -16.17 15.39 9.48
C SER A 234 -16.35 15.77 8.00
N ARG A 235 -16.00 17.01 7.64
CA ARG A 235 -16.12 17.51 6.26
C ARG A 235 -15.15 16.82 5.30
N ILE A 236 -13.92 16.57 5.74
CA ILE A 236 -12.93 15.80 4.96
C ILE A 236 -13.45 14.38 4.72
N SER A 237 -13.95 13.73 5.76
CA SER A 237 -14.43 12.35 5.70
C SER A 237 -15.58 12.20 4.71
N GLU A 238 -16.57 13.11 4.77
CA GLU A 238 -17.69 13.15 3.84
C GLU A 238 -17.23 13.37 2.39
N TYR A 239 -16.29 14.30 2.19
CA TYR A 239 -15.76 14.57 0.86
C TYR A 239 -15.00 13.38 0.29
N CYS A 240 -14.06 12.81 1.05
CA CYS A 240 -13.25 11.67 0.62
C CYS A 240 -14.12 10.46 0.31
N VAL A 241 -15.06 10.11 1.21
CA VAL A 241 -16.01 9.01 0.97
C VAL A 241 -16.85 9.24 -0.29
N LYS A 242 -17.31 10.47 -0.52
CA LYS A 242 -18.04 10.81 -1.75
C LYS A 242 -17.19 10.65 -3.01
N GLN A 243 -15.92 11.05 -2.97
CA GLN A 243 -15.01 10.86 -4.10
C GLN A 243 -14.70 9.38 -4.34
N ILE A 244 -14.49 8.59 -3.28
CA ILE A 244 -14.31 7.14 -3.38
C ILE A 244 -15.51 6.50 -4.09
N TYR A 245 -16.74 6.81 -3.68
CA TYR A 245 -17.94 6.28 -4.35
C TYR A 245 -18.02 6.68 -5.82
N LYS A 246 -17.69 7.94 -6.13
CA LYS A 246 -17.68 8.42 -7.51
C LYS A 246 -16.65 7.66 -8.36
N THR A 247 -15.42 7.54 -7.88
CA THR A 247 -14.33 6.82 -8.53
C THR A 247 -14.67 5.35 -8.77
N MET A 248 -15.27 4.67 -7.79
CA MET A 248 -15.67 3.26 -7.93
C MET A 248 -16.82 3.07 -8.93
N LYS A 249 -17.80 3.99 -8.96
CA LYS A 249 -18.89 3.95 -9.95
C LYS A 249 -18.41 4.22 -11.36
N GLU A 250 -17.41 5.08 -11.53
CA GLU A 250 -16.83 5.37 -12.85
C GLU A 250 -16.15 4.15 -13.48
N PHE A 251 -15.81 3.13 -12.71
CA PHE A 251 -15.23 1.88 -13.20
C PHE A 251 -16.29 0.84 -13.65
N GLU A 252 -17.52 0.91 -13.15
CA GLU A 252 -18.56 -0.10 -13.40
C GLU A 252 -18.77 -0.36 -14.90
N GLY A 253 -18.71 -1.63 -15.29
CA GLY A 253 -18.91 -2.07 -16.68
C GLY A 253 -17.76 -1.79 -17.64
N LYS A 254 -16.62 -1.24 -17.18
CA LYS A 254 -15.45 -0.97 -18.03
C LYS A 254 -14.44 -2.12 -18.15
N CYS A 255 -14.61 -3.16 -17.34
CA CYS A 255 -13.76 -4.34 -17.38
C CYS A 255 -14.60 -5.61 -17.37
N ASN A 256 -14.00 -6.72 -17.79
CA ASN A 256 -14.62 -8.02 -17.65
C ASN A 256 -14.88 -8.38 -16.17
N LEU A 257 -15.79 -9.32 -15.94
CA LEU A 257 -16.26 -9.67 -14.61
C LEU A 257 -15.13 -10.15 -13.68
N MET A 258 -14.23 -11.00 -14.19
CA MET A 258 -13.13 -11.56 -13.38
C MET A 258 -12.15 -10.49 -12.94
N VAL A 259 -11.75 -9.61 -13.86
CA VAL A 259 -10.92 -8.43 -13.57
C VAL A 259 -11.59 -7.53 -12.55
N SER A 260 -12.91 -7.29 -12.70
CA SER A 260 -13.67 -6.42 -11.80
C SER A 260 -13.77 -6.98 -10.38
N LEU A 261 -13.99 -8.28 -10.23
CA LEU A 261 -14.09 -8.93 -8.91
C LEU A 261 -12.76 -8.90 -8.16
N GLU A 262 -11.66 -9.22 -8.84
CA GLU A 262 -10.34 -9.15 -8.20
C GLU A 262 -9.95 -7.70 -7.87
N PHE A 263 -10.28 -6.74 -8.75
CA PHE A 263 -10.04 -5.34 -8.47
C PHE A 263 -10.81 -4.85 -7.24
N LEU A 264 -12.11 -5.14 -7.15
CA LEU A 264 -12.95 -4.79 -6.00
C LEU A 264 -12.40 -5.38 -4.69
N ARG A 265 -11.82 -6.58 -4.75
CA ARG A 265 -11.16 -7.22 -3.61
C ARG A 265 -9.91 -6.45 -3.18
N VAL A 266 -9.06 -6.02 -4.11
CA VAL A 266 -7.89 -5.18 -3.78
C VAL A 266 -8.36 -3.86 -3.16
N CYS A 267 -9.37 -3.21 -3.74
CA CYS A 267 -9.94 -1.97 -3.21
C CYS A 267 -10.48 -2.14 -1.78
N LYS A 268 -11.24 -3.21 -1.53
CA LYS A 268 -11.73 -3.58 -0.20
C LYS A 268 -10.60 -3.70 0.82
N ASN A 269 -9.55 -4.44 0.45
CA ASN A 269 -8.39 -4.65 1.32
C ASN A 269 -7.67 -3.34 1.61
N THR A 270 -7.45 -2.51 0.59
CA THR A 270 -6.86 -1.17 0.73
C THR A 270 -7.59 -0.33 1.76
N VAL A 271 -8.92 -0.24 1.65
CA VAL A 271 -9.75 0.55 2.57
C VAL A 271 -9.62 0.02 3.99
N PHE A 272 -9.74 -1.30 4.17
CA PHE A 272 -9.61 -1.90 5.50
C PHE A 272 -8.25 -1.60 6.14
N ILE A 273 -7.14 -1.75 5.40
CA ILE A 273 -5.80 -1.57 5.99
C ILE A 273 -5.55 -0.14 6.43
N HIS A 274 -5.89 0.84 5.59
CA HIS A 274 -5.64 2.24 5.94
C HIS A 274 -6.43 2.65 7.18
N LEU A 275 -7.59 2.04 7.41
CA LEU A 275 -8.41 2.27 8.61
C LEU A 275 -8.02 1.41 9.83
N ALA A 276 -7.13 0.42 9.67
CA ALA A 276 -6.70 -0.51 10.73
C ALA A 276 -5.21 -0.38 11.13
N SER A 277 -4.39 0.21 10.27
CA SER A 277 -2.94 0.35 10.42
C SER A 277 -2.56 1.35 11.52
N ASP A 278 -1.48 1.08 12.25
CA ASP A 278 -0.88 2.00 13.24
C ASP A 278 -0.27 3.26 12.62
N ARG A 279 -0.10 3.26 11.29
CA ARG A 279 0.38 4.42 10.55
C ARG A 279 -0.64 5.56 10.46
N TYR A 280 -1.92 5.31 10.73
CA TYR A 280 -3.02 6.26 10.47
C TYR A 280 -3.99 6.37 11.67
N GLU A 281 -5.02 7.21 11.51
CA GLU A 281 -6.15 7.19 12.43
C GLU A 281 -6.90 5.85 12.36
N LYS A 282 -6.84 5.09 13.45
CA LYS A 282 -7.51 3.79 13.54
C LYS A 282 -9.01 3.94 13.74
N PHE A 283 -9.75 3.25 12.88
CA PHE A 283 -11.16 2.92 13.06
C PHE A 283 -11.36 1.43 13.34
N PHE A 284 -10.32 0.63 13.19
CA PHE A 284 -10.30 -0.77 13.57
C PHE A 284 -9.23 -1.00 14.63
N PHE A 285 -9.63 -1.65 15.73
CA PHE A 285 -8.75 -2.00 16.83
C PHE A 285 -8.61 -3.51 16.90
N GLU A 286 -7.39 -3.98 17.14
CA GLU A 286 -7.17 -5.39 17.45
C GLU A 286 -7.92 -5.72 18.74
N LYS A 287 -8.77 -6.74 18.69
CA LYS A 287 -9.45 -7.26 19.87
C LYS A 287 -8.42 -7.99 20.72
N ASP A 288 -8.09 -7.44 21.87
CA ASP A 288 -7.35 -8.17 22.89
C ASP A 288 -8.21 -9.37 23.32
N LEU A 289 -7.78 -10.57 22.94
CA LEU A 289 -8.30 -11.82 23.48
C LEU A 289 -7.64 -12.04 24.84
N SER A 290 -8.07 -11.26 25.84
CA SER A 290 -7.73 -11.50 27.26
C SER A 290 -8.31 -12.82 27.74
#